data_AF-A0A2A4HKE4-F1
#
_entry.id   AF-A0A2A4HKE4-F1
#
_cell.length_a   1.000
_cell.length_b   1.000
_cell.length_c   1.000
_cell.angle_alpha   90.00
_cell.angle_beta   90.00
_cell.angle_gamma   90.00
#
_symmetry.space_group_name_H-M   'P 1'
#
loop_
_entity.id
_entity.type
_entity.pdbx_description
1 polymer ?
#
loop_
_entity_poly.entity_id
_entity_poly.type
_entity_poly.pdbx_seq_one_letter_code
_entity_poly.pdbx_strand_id
1 'polypeptide(L)'
;MFNTNLKEALPPMRAGERESRAGGEQYCFSPLPLPADSEHAADVAHIDVRHDAATMDIRQGASPDSMMTAGHTLSVGTSIIMVLFLVIWVGVGGFPPDPQLVAVWGGGLYAGFLFVFILSIVWLNTLLKRIPPIRLHRQRREVAFVVEPPGRFWFPAPQNLWLVSTFGAIAMGSGLIVVVELGDWVRGAEDLFPLTVFIIHTSSMAFLFVYPVIYDAICRLFKRERRTVLVPWEDVVAMCAFNPGLGPGAITGFGWTFALVPPDPERPGYTLPGAGIIVSVGGLPGALSQWEYIRRFMEEGADAITPAAREWGVKWYDAYVAREKAECERTNDMARWRRFRRKRLWEHARFAHWYTEYRMKHILPKAVPSDWLAEWSKPLPESQWAKPSAAVN
;
A
#
# COMPACT_ATOMS: atom_id res chain seq x y z
N MET A 1 17.39 -16.63 15.35
CA MET A 1 18.07 -17.33 14.24
C MET A 1 17.38 -18.68 14.18
N PHE A 2 16.41 -18.87 13.28
CA PHE A 2 15.81 -20.20 13.11
C PHE A 2 16.86 -21.07 12.46
N ASN A 3 17.31 -22.09 13.19
CA ASN A 3 18.32 -23.04 12.75
C ASN A 3 17.64 -24.02 11.79
N THR A 4 17.30 -23.58 10.58
CA THR A 4 16.77 -24.46 9.54
C THR A 4 17.93 -25.27 9.00
N ASN A 5 17.95 -26.55 9.35
CA ASN A 5 18.90 -27.53 8.89
C ASN A 5 18.82 -27.61 7.35
N LEU A 6 19.95 -27.42 6.64
CA LEU A 6 20.01 -27.44 5.17
C LEU A 6 19.50 -28.76 4.54
N LYS A 7 19.33 -29.82 5.35
CA LYS A 7 18.79 -31.11 4.94
C LYS A 7 17.26 -31.20 4.94
N GLU A 8 16.55 -30.17 5.41
CA GLU A 8 15.09 -30.04 5.32
C GLU A 8 14.71 -28.95 4.29
N ALA A 9 15.29 -29.03 3.09
CA ALA A 9 14.81 -28.22 1.98
C ALA A 9 13.35 -28.62 1.70
N LEU A 10 12.46 -27.63 1.64
CA LEU A 10 11.06 -27.87 1.30
C LEU A 10 10.99 -28.38 -0.15
N PRO A 11 10.04 -29.27 -0.48
CA PRO A 11 9.84 -29.65 -1.87
C PRO A 11 9.58 -28.40 -2.72
N PRO A 12 10.08 -28.36 -3.96
CA PRO A 12 9.79 -27.26 -4.87
C PRO A 12 8.27 -27.18 -5.10
N MET A 13 7.72 -25.97 -5.02
CA MET A 13 6.30 -25.72 -5.29
C MET A 13 5.97 -26.13 -6.73
N ARG A 14 4.85 -26.84 -6.93
CA ARG A 14 4.34 -27.17 -8.27
C ARG A 14 3.01 -26.49 -8.53
N ALA A 15 2.81 -26.08 -9.79
CA ALA A 15 1.54 -25.50 -10.22
C ALA A 15 0.39 -26.49 -9.99
N GLY A 16 -0.72 -26.01 -9.43
CA GLY A 16 -1.91 -26.80 -9.09
C GLY A 16 -1.85 -27.53 -7.74
N GLU A 17 -0.73 -27.50 -7.02
CA GLU A 17 -0.65 -28.13 -5.70
C GLU A 17 -1.28 -27.25 -4.61
N ARG A 18 -1.96 -27.92 -3.68
CA ARG A 18 -2.49 -27.34 -2.44
C ARG A 18 -1.66 -27.83 -1.27
N GLU A 19 -1.09 -26.91 -0.50
CA GLU A 19 -0.30 -27.20 0.69
C GLU A 19 -0.97 -26.61 1.93
N SER A 20 -1.08 -27.40 3.01
CA SER A 20 -1.54 -26.91 4.30
C SER A 20 -0.31 -26.54 5.15
N ARG A 21 -0.17 -25.27 5.53
CA ARG A 21 0.97 -24.76 6.30
C ARG A 21 0.52 -23.94 7.50
N ALA A 22 1.00 -24.29 8.70
CA ALA A 22 0.81 -23.52 9.94
C ALA A 22 -0.66 -23.10 10.23
N GLY A 23 -1.63 -23.95 9.86
CA GLY A 23 -3.07 -23.68 10.03
C GLY A 23 -3.72 -22.86 8.91
N GLY A 24 -2.96 -22.44 7.90
CA GLY A 24 -3.43 -21.83 6.65
C GLY A 24 -3.31 -22.78 5.45
N GLU A 25 -3.87 -22.38 4.32
CA GLU A 25 -3.81 -23.13 3.06
C GLU A 25 -3.13 -22.31 1.99
N GLN A 26 -2.27 -22.93 1.19
CA GLN A 26 -1.58 -22.31 0.06
C GLN A 26 -1.93 -23.07 -1.23
N TYR A 27 -2.25 -22.34 -2.28
CA TYR A 27 -2.54 -22.84 -3.62
C TYR A 27 -1.48 -22.27 -4.56
N CYS A 28 -0.66 -23.14 -5.15
CA CYS A 28 0.42 -22.72 -6.04
C CYS A 28 -0.09 -22.63 -7.48
N PHE A 29 0.10 -21.48 -8.13
CA PHE A 29 -0.31 -21.25 -9.52
C PHE A 29 0.83 -21.41 -10.53
N SER A 30 2.08 -21.27 -10.08
CA SER A 30 3.28 -21.47 -10.89
C SER A 30 4.35 -22.24 -10.08
N PRO A 31 5.50 -22.66 -10.64
CA PRO A 31 6.34 -21.95 -11.61
C PRO A 31 5.90 -21.99 -13.08
N LEU A 32 5.18 -23.03 -13.53
CA LEU A 32 4.65 -23.05 -14.89
C LEU A 32 3.40 -22.14 -15.02
N PRO A 33 3.34 -21.25 -16.03
CA PRO A 33 2.22 -20.35 -16.26
C PRO A 33 1.01 -21.07 -16.87
N LEU A 34 0.48 -22.06 -16.16
CA LEU A 34 -0.68 -22.84 -16.60
C LEU A 34 -1.95 -21.99 -16.53
N PRO A 35 -2.87 -22.13 -17.50
CA PRO A 35 -4.19 -21.53 -17.42
C PRO A 35 -4.93 -21.98 -16.15
N ALA A 36 -5.53 -21.03 -15.45
CA ALA A 36 -6.25 -21.24 -14.21
C ALA A 36 -7.75 -21.59 -14.41
N ASP A 37 -8.17 -21.93 -15.63
CA ASP A 37 -9.58 -22.17 -16.03
C ASP A 37 -10.58 -21.10 -15.53
N SER A 38 -10.10 -19.89 -15.24
CA SER A 38 -10.96 -18.78 -14.85
C SER A 38 -11.48 -18.07 -16.10
N GLU A 39 -12.80 -17.95 -16.22
CA GLU A 39 -13.45 -17.18 -17.31
C GLU A 39 -13.10 -15.68 -17.28
N HIS A 40 -12.57 -15.17 -16.16
CA HIS A 40 -12.37 -13.73 -15.95
C HIS A 40 -10.92 -13.41 -15.57
N ALA A 41 -10.22 -12.70 -16.46
CA ALA A 41 -8.94 -12.05 -16.18
C ALA A 41 -9.20 -10.59 -15.75
N ALA A 42 -8.93 -10.27 -14.47
CA ALA A 42 -9.14 -8.94 -13.93
C ALA A 42 -8.07 -8.55 -12.90
N ASP A 43 -7.70 -7.27 -12.89
CA ASP A 43 -6.84 -6.69 -11.85
C ASP A 43 -7.64 -6.43 -10.57
N VAL A 44 -7.89 -7.50 -9.81
CA VAL A 44 -8.68 -7.46 -8.57
C VAL A 44 -7.97 -6.70 -7.46
N ALA A 45 -6.64 -6.77 -7.41
CA ALA A 45 -5.83 -6.15 -6.36
C ALA A 45 -5.43 -4.69 -6.67
N HIS A 46 -5.81 -4.17 -7.85
CA HIS A 46 -5.43 -2.83 -8.32
C HIS A 46 -3.91 -2.61 -8.30
N ILE A 47 -3.19 -3.59 -8.86
CA ILE A 47 -1.72 -3.58 -8.90
C ILE A 47 -1.16 -3.19 -10.26
N ASP A 48 -1.95 -3.19 -11.34
CA ASP A 48 -1.50 -2.69 -12.64
C ASP A 48 -1.35 -1.17 -12.61
N VAL A 49 -0.13 -0.69 -12.81
CA VAL A 49 0.18 0.76 -12.80
C VAL A 49 0.34 1.31 -14.21
N ARG A 50 1.02 0.54 -15.06
CA ARG A 50 1.35 0.92 -16.42
C ARG A 50 1.72 -0.34 -17.18
N HIS A 51 1.15 -0.50 -18.36
CA HIS A 51 1.63 -1.45 -19.34
C HIS A 51 1.70 -0.82 -20.74
N ASP A 52 2.51 -1.42 -21.58
CA ASP A 52 2.57 -1.21 -23.02
C ASP A 52 2.67 -2.57 -23.73
N ALA A 53 2.92 -2.56 -25.04
CA ALA A 53 2.98 -3.78 -25.83
C ALA A 53 4.12 -4.74 -25.40
N ALA A 54 5.12 -4.31 -24.63
CA ALA A 54 6.26 -5.15 -24.26
C ALA A 54 6.38 -5.37 -22.74
N THR A 55 6.01 -4.38 -21.94
CA THR A 55 6.25 -4.37 -20.49
C THR A 55 5.01 -4.02 -19.67
N MET A 56 4.95 -4.58 -18.47
CA MET A 56 3.94 -4.24 -17.46
C MET A 56 4.60 -3.99 -16.11
N ASP A 57 4.28 -2.87 -15.49
CA ASP A 57 4.70 -2.48 -14.16
C ASP A 57 3.57 -2.76 -13.17
N ILE A 58 3.81 -3.69 -12.24
CA ILE A 58 2.90 -3.97 -11.13
C ILE A 58 3.43 -3.40 -9.82
N ARG A 59 2.54 -2.83 -9.01
CA ARG A 59 2.89 -2.23 -7.71
C ARG A 59 1.72 -2.12 -6.75
N GLN A 60 2.00 -2.33 -5.46
CA GLN A 60 1.04 -2.05 -4.40
C GLN A 60 0.80 -0.54 -4.22
N GLY A 61 -0.42 -0.17 -3.85
CA GLY A 61 -0.77 1.20 -3.49
C GLY A 61 -1.12 2.11 -4.68
N ALA A 62 -1.34 1.51 -5.86
CA ALA A 62 -1.84 2.18 -7.05
C ALA A 62 -3.37 2.41 -7.03
N SER A 63 -4.01 2.32 -5.86
CA SER A 63 -5.44 2.61 -5.67
C SER A 63 -5.68 3.79 -4.71
N PRO A 64 -6.76 4.55 -4.92
CA PRO A 64 -7.16 5.64 -4.04
C PRO A 64 -7.80 5.16 -2.73
N ASP A 65 -8.21 3.88 -2.64
CA ASP A 65 -9.04 3.34 -1.56
C ASP A 65 -8.45 3.54 -0.17
N SER A 66 -7.13 3.35 -0.03
CA SER A 66 -6.42 3.61 1.22
C SER A 66 -6.57 5.06 1.70
N MET A 67 -6.52 6.01 0.76
CA MET A 67 -6.66 7.44 1.04
C MET A 67 -8.12 7.85 1.24
N MET A 68 -9.06 7.19 0.56
CA MET A 68 -10.49 7.37 0.78
C MET A 68 -10.92 6.86 2.16
N THR A 69 -10.38 5.71 2.57
CA THR A 69 -10.55 5.15 3.92
C THR A 69 -9.99 6.11 4.96
N ALA A 70 -8.82 6.71 4.72
CA ALA A 70 -8.26 7.74 5.57
C ALA A 70 -9.17 8.97 5.70
N GLY A 71 -9.68 9.48 4.57
CA GLY A 71 -10.62 10.60 4.56
C GLY A 71 -11.91 10.30 5.32
N HIS A 72 -12.43 9.07 5.21
CA HIS A 72 -13.58 8.61 5.97
C HIS A 72 -13.27 8.57 7.48
N THR A 73 -12.14 7.99 7.88
CA THR A 73 -11.69 7.95 9.28
C THR A 73 -11.52 9.36 9.85
N LEU A 74 -10.97 10.31 9.09
CA LEU A 74 -10.85 11.70 9.50
C LEU A 74 -12.23 12.34 9.74
N SER A 75 -13.17 12.17 8.81
CA SER A 75 -14.53 12.72 8.94
C SER A 75 -15.27 12.14 10.14
N VAL A 76 -15.18 10.82 10.35
CA VAL A 76 -15.78 10.15 11.52
C VAL A 76 -15.14 10.63 12.81
N GLY A 77 -13.80 10.62 12.89
CA GLY A 77 -13.06 11.07 14.07
C GLY A 77 -13.37 12.52 14.42
N THR A 78 -13.39 13.41 13.42
CA THR A 78 -13.77 14.82 13.60
C THR A 78 -15.20 14.93 14.13
N SER A 79 -16.14 14.19 13.55
CA SER A 79 -17.55 14.22 13.99
C SER A 79 -17.70 13.74 15.44
N ILE A 80 -16.97 12.69 15.83
CA ILE A 80 -16.96 12.20 17.21
C ILE A 80 -16.42 13.27 18.15
N ILE A 81 -15.31 13.91 17.84
CA ILE A 81 -14.72 14.98 18.67
C ILE A 81 -15.70 16.16 18.79
N MET A 82 -16.39 16.54 17.70
CA MET A 82 -17.39 17.61 17.72
C MET A 82 -18.59 17.27 18.62
N VAL A 83 -19.09 16.03 18.55
CA VAL A 83 -20.20 15.58 19.40
C VAL A 83 -19.76 15.50 20.86
N LEU A 84 -18.58 14.95 21.15
CA LEU A 84 -18.04 14.90 22.51
C LEU A 84 -17.89 16.30 23.10
N PHE A 85 -17.37 17.25 22.32
CA PHE A 85 -17.30 18.64 22.74
C PHE A 85 -18.68 19.23 23.03
N LEU A 86 -19.66 19.05 22.14
CA LEU A 86 -21.03 19.53 22.36
C LEU A 86 -21.64 18.97 23.65
N VAL A 87 -21.48 17.67 23.90
CA VAL A 87 -22.00 17.01 25.11
C VAL A 87 -21.33 17.56 26.37
N ILE A 88 -20.00 17.66 26.38
CA ILE A 88 -19.25 18.20 27.53
C ILE A 88 -19.62 19.67 27.75
N TRP A 89 -19.67 20.46 26.69
CA TRP A 89 -20.00 21.89 26.74
C TRP A 89 -21.40 22.15 27.30
N VAL A 90 -22.40 21.37 26.88
CA VAL A 90 -23.75 21.44 27.46
C VAL A 90 -23.75 21.01 28.93
N GLY A 91 -22.98 19.98 29.28
CA GLY A 91 -22.89 19.43 30.63
C GLY A 91 -22.27 20.39 31.66
N VAL A 92 -21.33 21.24 31.26
CA VAL A 92 -20.64 22.19 32.16
C VAL A 92 -21.31 23.57 32.25
N GLY A 93 -22.51 23.74 31.70
CA GLY A 93 -23.32 24.95 31.92
C GLY A 93 -23.44 25.94 30.75
N GLY A 94 -22.99 25.57 29.54
CA GLY A 94 -23.32 26.31 28.32
C GLY A 94 -22.71 27.73 28.21
N PHE A 95 -23.16 28.48 27.20
CA PHE A 95 -22.49 29.64 26.59
C PHE A 95 -22.16 30.84 27.52
N PRO A 96 -21.01 31.53 27.33
CA PRO A 96 -19.93 31.22 26.38
C PRO A 96 -19.08 30.03 26.85
N PRO A 97 -18.53 29.22 25.92
CA PRO A 97 -17.68 28.11 26.29
C PRO A 97 -16.43 28.60 27.04
N ASP A 98 -16.07 27.88 28.09
CA ASP A 98 -14.84 28.09 28.83
C ASP A 98 -13.61 28.06 27.89
N PRO A 99 -12.72 29.06 27.92
CA PRO A 99 -11.56 29.13 27.02
C PRO A 99 -10.65 27.90 27.08
N GLN A 100 -10.50 27.29 28.26
CA GLN A 100 -9.68 26.09 28.42
C GLN A 100 -10.34 24.90 27.73
N LEU A 101 -11.67 24.74 27.86
CA LEU A 101 -12.43 23.73 27.12
C LEU A 101 -12.32 23.92 25.60
N VAL A 102 -12.35 25.15 25.10
CA VAL A 102 -12.15 25.45 23.66
C VAL A 102 -10.74 25.07 23.21
N ALA A 103 -9.72 25.37 24.02
CA ALA A 103 -8.33 25.04 23.71
C ALA A 103 -8.10 23.53 23.67
N VAL A 104 -8.65 22.77 24.63
CA VAL A 104 -8.58 21.31 24.66
C VAL A 104 -9.30 20.70 23.45
N TRP A 105 -10.45 21.24 23.05
CA TRP A 105 -11.14 20.82 21.84
C TRP A 105 -10.32 21.06 20.57
N GLY A 106 -9.73 22.24 20.44
CA GLY A 106 -8.83 22.57 19.34
C GLY A 106 -7.63 21.62 19.29
N GLY A 107 -7.02 21.33 20.44
CA GLY A 107 -5.94 20.36 20.57
C GLY A 107 -6.36 18.93 20.21
N GLY A 108 -7.58 18.52 20.61
CA GLY A 108 -8.16 17.23 20.24
C GLY A 108 -8.37 17.08 18.73
N LEU A 109 -8.89 18.12 18.06
CA LEU A 109 -9.02 18.14 16.61
C LEU A 109 -7.67 18.06 15.90
N TYR A 110 -6.68 18.80 16.40
CA TYR A 110 -5.32 18.76 15.86
C TYR A 110 -4.69 17.37 16.03
N ALA A 111 -4.83 16.74 17.19
CA ALA A 111 -4.35 15.38 17.42
C ALA A 111 -5.04 14.34 16.51
N GLY A 112 -6.36 14.46 16.33
CA GLY A 112 -7.14 13.60 15.41
C GLY A 112 -6.70 13.77 13.96
N PHE A 113 -6.44 15.01 13.52
CA PHE A 113 -5.85 15.28 12.22
C PHE A 113 -4.46 14.65 12.07
N LEU A 114 -3.57 14.84 13.06
CA LEU A 114 -2.22 14.28 13.04
C LEU A 114 -2.23 12.76 12.99
N PHE A 115 -3.15 12.09 13.68
CA PHE A 115 -3.31 10.64 13.61
C PHE A 115 -3.48 10.15 12.17
N VAL A 116 -4.46 10.72 11.46
CA VAL A 116 -4.75 10.35 10.06
C VAL A 116 -3.61 10.80 9.14
N PHE A 117 -3.08 12.01 9.33
CA PHE A 117 -1.97 12.53 8.53
C PHE A 117 -0.73 11.63 8.63
N ILE A 118 -0.32 11.26 9.84
CA ILE A 118 0.89 10.46 10.06
C ILE A 118 0.71 9.06 9.50
N LEU A 119 -0.41 8.38 9.76
CA LEU A 119 -0.61 7.01 9.29
C LEU A 119 -0.89 6.93 7.78
N SER A 120 -1.74 7.80 7.26
CA SER A 120 -2.24 7.68 5.89
C SER A 120 -1.40 8.42 4.86
N ILE A 121 -0.61 9.41 5.27
CA ILE A 121 0.27 10.17 4.38
C ILE A 121 1.73 9.84 4.68
N VAL A 122 2.22 10.14 5.89
CA VAL A 122 3.66 10.06 6.19
C VAL A 122 4.16 8.61 6.17
N TRP A 123 3.53 7.73 6.94
CA TRP A 123 3.90 6.32 7.02
C TRP A 123 3.61 5.60 5.69
N LEU A 124 2.41 5.75 5.14
CA LEU A 124 2.04 5.08 3.89
C LEU A 124 2.96 5.47 2.73
N ASN A 125 3.35 6.75 2.60
CA ASN A 125 4.35 7.14 1.60
C ASN A 125 5.71 6.47 1.85
N THR A 126 6.13 6.39 3.10
CA THR A 126 7.40 5.75 3.48
C THR A 126 7.38 4.25 3.15
N LEU A 127 6.24 3.59 3.42
CA LEU A 127 6.00 2.19 3.08
C LEU A 127 6.03 1.98 1.56
N LEU A 128 5.22 2.73 0.80
CA LEU A 128 5.09 2.56 -0.65
C LEU A 128 6.37 2.89 -1.43
N LYS A 129 7.17 3.87 -0.97
CA LYS A 129 8.50 4.15 -1.54
C LYS A 129 9.44 2.96 -1.38
N ARG A 130 9.27 2.19 -0.31
CA ARG A 130 10.13 1.06 0.03
C ARG A 130 9.64 -0.26 -0.53
N ILE A 131 8.38 -0.37 -0.95
CA ILE A 131 7.92 -1.50 -1.75
C ILE A 131 8.39 -1.28 -3.19
N PRO A 132 9.35 -2.09 -3.70
CA PRO A 132 9.82 -1.93 -5.06
C PRO A 132 8.74 -2.36 -6.06
N PRO A 133 8.69 -1.76 -7.26
CA PRO A 133 7.86 -2.28 -8.33
C PRO A 133 8.46 -3.57 -8.91
N ILE A 134 7.60 -4.35 -9.54
CA ILE A 134 7.98 -5.52 -10.34
C ILE A 134 7.68 -5.17 -11.79
N ARG A 135 8.65 -5.38 -12.68
CA ARG A 135 8.46 -5.17 -14.11
C ARG A 135 8.47 -6.51 -14.82
N LEU A 136 7.40 -6.78 -15.56
CA LEU A 136 7.25 -7.93 -16.43
C LEU A 136 7.64 -7.55 -17.84
N HIS A 137 8.33 -8.42 -18.55
CA HIS A 137 8.67 -8.24 -19.97
C HIS A 137 8.25 -9.47 -20.77
N ARG A 138 7.16 -9.33 -21.54
CA ARG A 138 6.54 -10.47 -22.24
C ARG A 138 7.45 -11.06 -23.32
N GLN A 139 8.06 -10.21 -24.15
CA GLN A 139 8.85 -10.66 -25.31
C GLN A 139 10.16 -11.36 -24.89
N ARG A 140 10.71 -11.00 -23.73
CA ARG A 140 11.87 -11.68 -23.12
C ARG A 140 11.46 -12.88 -22.28
N ARG A 141 10.17 -13.00 -21.92
CA ARG A 141 9.65 -13.94 -20.91
C ARG A 141 10.46 -13.86 -19.61
N GLU A 142 10.66 -12.65 -19.10
CA GLU A 142 11.43 -12.37 -17.89
C GLU A 142 10.70 -11.38 -16.98
N VAL A 143 10.96 -11.49 -15.67
CA VAL A 143 10.41 -10.63 -14.64
C VAL A 143 11.54 -10.05 -13.79
N ALA A 144 11.59 -8.74 -13.69
CA ALA A 144 12.54 -8.01 -12.89
C ALA A 144 12.00 -7.80 -11.48
N PHE A 145 12.63 -8.44 -10.50
CA PHE A 145 12.36 -8.27 -9.07
C PHE A 145 13.47 -7.45 -8.42
N VAL A 146 13.10 -6.54 -7.52
CA VAL A 146 14.07 -5.88 -6.66
C VAL A 146 14.13 -6.60 -5.33
N VAL A 147 15.33 -7.01 -4.95
CA VAL A 147 15.61 -7.84 -3.77
C VAL A 147 16.34 -7.01 -2.72
N GLU A 148 15.98 -7.22 -1.46
CA GLU A 148 16.67 -6.58 -0.34
C GLU A 148 18.01 -7.26 -0.03
N PRO A 149 19.00 -6.50 0.48
CA PRO A 149 20.29 -7.08 0.86
C PRO A 149 20.12 -8.13 1.97
N PRO A 150 20.91 -9.22 1.95
CA PRO A 150 20.78 -10.29 2.93
C PRO A 150 21.11 -9.82 4.36
N GLY A 151 20.47 -10.47 5.34
CA GLY A 151 20.71 -10.26 6.77
C GLY A 151 19.95 -9.08 7.38
N ARG A 152 19.71 -9.13 8.69
CA ARG A 152 18.99 -8.08 9.43
C ARG A 152 19.90 -6.86 9.64
N PHE A 153 19.36 -5.67 9.40
CA PHE A 153 20.03 -4.42 9.78
C PHE A 153 19.72 -4.05 11.23
N TRP A 154 20.69 -3.50 11.95
CA TRP A 154 20.57 -3.10 13.36
C TRP A 154 19.57 -1.96 13.60
N PHE A 155 19.40 -1.04 12.63
CA PHE A 155 18.45 0.06 12.75
C PHE A 155 17.06 -0.39 12.26
N PRO A 156 15.98 0.00 12.97
CA PRO A 156 14.62 -0.22 12.49
C PRO A 156 14.42 0.42 11.11
N ALA A 157 13.91 -0.34 10.15
CA ALA A 157 13.58 0.22 8.85
C ALA A 157 12.52 1.32 9.01
N PRO A 158 12.54 2.41 8.23
CA PRO A 158 11.63 3.55 8.41
C PRO A 158 10.14 3.21 8.24
N GLN A 159 9.82 2.13 7.54
CA GLN A 159 8.47 1.59 7.41
C GLN A 159 8.01 0.76 8.63
N ASN A 160 8.87 0.54 9.62
CA ASN A 160 8.53 -0.20 10.83
C ASN A 160 7.40 0.49 11.60
N LEU A 161 6.30 -0.25 11.80
CA LEU A 161 5.09 0.27 12.42
C LEU A 161 5.32 0.75 13.86
N TRP A 162 6.20 0.10 14.63
CA TRP A 162 6.52 0.55 15.99
C TRP A 162 7.21 1.89 15.98
N LEU A 163 8.18 2.09 15.08
CA LEU A 163 8.91 3.35 14.97
C LEU A 163 7.95 4.51 14.66
N VAL A 164 7.10 4.35 13.66
CA VAL A 164 6.16 5.41 13.28
C VAL A 164 5.10 5.63 14.36
N SER A 165 4.64 4.57 15.03
CA SER A 165 3.62 4.65 16.07
C SER A 165 4.15 5.39 17.31
N THR A 166 5.39 5.11 17.72
CA THR A 166 6.01 5.78 18.88
C THR A 166 6.17 7.28 18.63
N PHE A 167 6.83 7.67 17.54
CA PHE A 167 7.04 9.09 17.24
C PHE A 167 5.75 9.80 16.82
N GLY A 168 4.82 9.08 16.20
CA GLY A 168 3.48 9.58 15.89
C GLY A 168 2.67 9.89 17.14
N ALA A 169 2.68 9.00 18.14
CA ALA A 169 2.01 9.23 19.42
C ALA A 169 2.62 10.42 20.18
N ILE A 170 3.95 10.55 20.17
CA ILE A 170 4.63 11.72 20.75
C ILE A 170 4.21 13.00 20.02
N ALA A 171 4.21 13.01 18.68
CA ALA A 171 3.82 14.16 17.89
C ALA A 171 2.35 14.56 18.13
N MET A 172 1.44 13.58 18.21
CA MET A 172 0.02 13.83 18.51
C MET A 172 -0.18 14.38 19.92
N GLY A 173 0.40 13.73 20.94
CA GLY A 173 0.23 14.12 22.33
C GLY A 173 0.85 15.50 22.61
N SER A 174 2.09 15.71 22.17
CA SER A 174 2.73 17.03 22.28
C SER A 174 2.01 18.10 21.46
N GLY A 175 1.45 17.76 20.29
CA GLY A 175 0.69 18.69 19.46
C GLY A 175 -0.58 19.18 20.15
N LEU A 176 -1.32 18.29 20.83
CA LEU A 176 -2.47 18.67 21.64
C LEU A 176 -2.07 19.65 22.73
N ILE A 177 -1.02 19.31 23.50
CA ILE A 177 -0.53 20.14 24.61
C ILE A 177 -0.07 21.51 24.09
N VAL A 178 0.67 21.55 22.98
CA VAL A 178 1.09 22.81 22.33
C VAL A 178 -0.11 23.68 21.99
N VAL A 179 -1.20 23.13 21.43
CA VAL A 179 -2.39 23.93 21.10
C VAL A 179 -3.03 24.51 22.37
N VAL A 180 -3.09 23.74 23.46
CA VAL A 180 -3.64 24.19 24.74
C VAL A 180 -2.77 25.30 25.34
N GLU A 181 -1.48 25.04 25.53
CA GLU A 181 -0.54 25.98 26.17
C GLU A 181 -0.32 27.25 25.34
N LEU A 182 -0.29 27.15 23.99
CA LEU A 182 -0.28 28.33 23.13
C LEU A 182 -1.54 29.16 23.31
N GLY A 183 -2.69 28.51 23.47
CA GLY A 183 -3.95 29.19 23.75
C GLY A 183 -3.90 29.98 25.06
N ASP A 184 -3.33 29.39 26.11
CA ASP A 184 -3.16 30.03 27.42
C ASP A 184 -2.15 31.19 27.36
N TRP A 185 -1.02 30.99 26.69
CA TRP A 185 0.01 32.02 26.49
C TRP A 185 -0.51 33.22 25.68
N VAL A 186 -1.23 32.99 24.57
CA VAL A 186 -1.82 34.07 23.76
C VAL A 186 -2.86 34.87 24.56
N ARG A 187 -3.52 34.25 25.52
CA ARG A 187 -4.47 34.91 26.43
C ARG A 187 -3.79 35.65 27.59
N GLY A 188 -2.47 35.52 27.74
CA GLY A 188 -1.72 36.09 28.87
C GLY A 188 -1.96 35.35 30.19
N ALA A 189 -2.45 34.11 30.15
CA ALA A 189 -2.61 33.28 31.35
C ALA A 189 -1.28 32.66 31.82
N GLU A 190 -0.30 32.58 30.92
CA GLU A 190 1.06 32.10 31.18
C GLU A 190 2.06 33.17 30.73
N ASP A 191 3.05 33.48 31.58
CA ASP A 191 4.06 34.50 31.30
C ASP A 191 5.15 34.00 30.32
N LEU A 192 5.29 32.69 30.19
CA LEU A 192 6.34 32.05 29.41
C LEU A 192 5.76 31.24 28.25
N PHE A 193 6.37 31.39 27.08
CA PHE A 193 6.06 30.55 25.92
C PHE A 193 6.36 29.07 26.24
N PRO A 194 5.50 28.12 25.82
CA PRO A 194 5.67 26.67 26.07
C PRO A 194 6.80 26.04 25.23
N LEU A 195 8.02 26.53 25.43
CA LEU A 195 9.17 26.21 24.59
C LEU A 195 9.50 24.71 24.60
N THR A 196 9.45 24.09 25.78
CA THR A 196 9.80 22.67 25.94
C THR A 196 8.87 21.77 25.11
N VAL A 197 7.56 21.92 25.25
CA VAL A 197 6.58 21.10 24.52
C VAL A 197 6.61 21.43 23.02
N PHE A 198 6.79 22.70 22.66
CA PHE A 198 6.95 23.11 21.27
C PHE A 198 8.16 22.47 20.60
N ILE A 199 9.32 22.41 21.28
CA ILE A 199 10.51 21.72 20.78
C ILE A 199 10.26 20.22 20.65
N ILE A 200 9.60 19.58 21.62
CA ILE A 200 9.26 18.16 21.55
C ILE A 200 8.35 17.88 20.34
N HIS A 201 7.34 18.71 20.13
CA HIS A 201 6.40 18.57 19.01
C HIS A 201 7.10 18.74 17.66
N THR A 202 7.84 19.83 17.48
CA THR A 202 8.56 20.09 16.23
C THR A 202 9.64 19.04 15.95
N SER A 203 10.36 18.58 16.97
CA SER A 203 11.39 17.54 16.82
C SER A 203 10.80 16.18 16.46
N SER A 204 9.69 15.78 17.09
CA SER A 204 9.00 14.53 16.76
C SER A 204 8.40 14.55 15.36
N MET A 205 7.84 15.69 14.93
CA MET A 205 7.39 15.89 13.54
C MET A 205 8.55 15.81 12.55
N ALA A 206 9.66 16.51 12.82
CA ALA A 206 10.85 16.49 11.96
C ALA A 206 11.45 15.09 11.82
N PHE A 207 11.49 14.33 12.92
CA PHE A 207 12.01 12.96 12.95
C PHE A 207 11.34 12.07 11.88
N LEU A 208 10.01 12.16 11.72
CA LEU A 208 9.25 11.35 10.77
C LEU A 208 9.69 11.54 9.30
N PHE A 209 10.24 12.72 8.96
CA PHE A 209 10.73 13.03 7.61
C PHE A 209 12.25 12.87 7.47
N VAL A 210 12.99 13.18 8.52
CA VAL A 210 14.46 13.17 8.52
C VAL A 210 15.01 11.73 8.67
N TYR A 211 14.38 10.91 9.52
CA TYR A 211 14.85 9.55 9.79
C TYR A 211 14.95 8.68 8.52
N PRO A 212 13.97 8.64 7.60
CA PRO A 212 14.10 7.89 6.36
C PRO A 212 15.34 8.28 5.52
N VAL A 213 15.67 9.57 5.47
CA VAL A 213 16.80 10.08 4.70
C VAL A 213 18.13 9.68 5.35
N ILE A 214 18.22 9.82 6.67
CA ILE A 214 19.40 9.38 7.44
C ILE A 214 19.59 7.87 7.28
N TYR A 215 18.51 7.09 7.40
CA TYR A 215 18.54 5.64 7.23
C TYR A 215 19.10 5.24 5.85
N ASP A 216 18.60 5.86 4.78
CA ASP A 216 19.06 5.55 3.43
C ASP A 216 20.53 5.96 3.21
N ALA A 217 20.96 7.09 3.77
CA ALA A 217 22.37 7.51 3.72
C ALA A 217 23.29 6.52 4.44
N ILE A 218 22.87 6.02 5.61
CA ILE A 218 23.59 4.98 6.35
C ILE A 218 23.62 3.68 5.53
N CYS A 219 22.50 3.23 4.96
CA CYS A 219 22.47 2.02 4.14
C CYS A 219 23.44 2.10 2.95
N ARG A 220 23.54 3.25 2.29
CA ARG A 220 24.53 3.49 1.22
C ARG A 220 25.97 3.43 1.73
N LEU A 221 26.25 4.05 2.88
CA LEU A 221 27.57 4.00 3.52
C LEU A 221 28.02 2.55 3.79
N PHE A 222 27.10 1.69 4.21
CA PHE A 222 27.36 0.27 4.46
C PHE A 222 27.19 -0.63 3.23
N LYS A 223 27.05 -0.07 2.01
CA LYS A 223 26.87 -0.81 0.74
C LYS A 223 25.72 -1.81 0.76
N ARG A 224 24.64 -1.50 1.47
CA ARG A 224 23.43 -2.33 1.61
C ARG A 224 22.35 -1.91 0.62
N GLU A 225 22.72 -1.74 -0.64
CA GLU A 225 21.79 -1.34 -1.69
C GLU A 225 20.95 -2.52 -2.19
N ARG A 226 19.78 -2.20 -2.72
CA ARG A 226 18.88 -3.19 -3.30
C ARG A 226 19.42 -3.60 -4.66
N ARG A 227 19.32 -4.90 -4.98
CA ARG A 227 19.74 -5.44 -6.28
C ARG A 227 18.53 -5.85 -7.09
N THR A 228 18.61 -5.75 -8.41
CA THR A 228 17.57 -6.30 -9.28
C THR A 228 17.99 -7.68 -9.75
N VAL A 229 17.06 -8.62 -9.70
CA VAL A 229 17.23 -10.00 -10.17
C VAL A 229 16.22 -10.22 -11.28
N LEU A 230 16.71 -10.69 -12.43
CA LEU A 230 15.87 -11.12 -13.54
C LEU A 230 15.55 -12.59 -13.34
N VAL A 231 14.27 -12.93 -13.34
CA VAL A 231 13.77 -14.28 -13.19
C VAL A 231 13.02 -14.66 -14.47
N PRO A 232 13.32 -15.80 -15.11
CA PRO A 232 12.53 -16.30 -16.23
C PRO A 232 11.06 -16.42 -15.82
N TRP A 233 10.15 -16.07 -16.72
CA TRP A 233 8.71 -16.08 -16.46
C TRP A 233 8.21 -17.44 -15.93
N GLU A 234 8.82 -18.52 -16.41
CA GLU A 234 8.49 -19.90 -16.05
C GLU A 234 9.14 -20.38 -14.75
N ASP A 235 9.99 -19.55 -14.12
CA ASP A 235 10.56 -19.79 -12.79
C ASP A 235 9.90 -18.89 -11.73
N VAL A 236 9.13 -17.89 -12.14
CA VAL A 236 8.42 -17.00 -11.21
C VAL A 236 7.46 -17.83 -10.39
N VAL A 237 7.38 -17.58 -9.07
CA VAL A 237 6.43 -18.25 -8.19
C VAL A 237 5.22 -17.36 -7.94
N ALA A 238 4.04 -17.89 -8.25
CA ALA A 238 2.74 -17.30 -8.00
C ALA A 238 1.92 -18.25 -7.12
N MET A 239 1.32 -17.70 -6.07
CA MET A 239 0.56 -18.50 -5.10
C MET A 239 -0.55 -17.68 -4.46
N CYS A 240 -1.58 -18.38 -4.02
CA CYS A 240 -2.64 -17.84 -3.18
C CYS A 240 -2.52 -18.44 -1.79
N ALA A 241 -2.46 -17.60 -0.76
CA ALA A 241 -2.43 -18.05 0.63
C ALA A 241 -3.71 -17.61 1.35
N PHE A 242 -4.35 -18.55 2.02
CA PHE A 242 -5.35 -18.34 3.05
C PHE A 242 -4.66 -18.27 4.40
N ASN A 243 -4.76 -17.11 5.04
CA ASN A 243 -4.19 -16.84 6.35
C ASN A 243 -5.32 -16.56 7.34
N PRO A 244 -5.63 -17.47 8.28
CA PRO A 244 -6.47 -17.13 9.41
C PRO A 244 -5.68 -16.19 10.34
N GLY A 245 -6.24 -15.01 10.62
CA GLY A 245 -5.69 -14.09 11.60
C GLY A 245 -5.82 -14.71 13.00
N LEU A 246 -4.71 -14.87 13.72
CA LEU A 246 -4.70 -15.44 15.07
C LEU A 246 -4.56 -14.32 16.10
N GLY A 247 -5.57 -14.20 16.98
CA GLY A 247 -5.50 -13.35 18.18
C GLY A 247 -5.34 -14.19 19.45
N PRO A 248 -5.18 -13.56 20.62
CA PRO A 248 -5.12 -14.28 21.89
C PRO A 248 -6.42 -15.08 22.13
N GLY A 249 -6.36 -16.39 21.89
CA GLY A 249 -7.45 -17.34 22.14
C GLY A 249 -8.50 -17.53 21.04
N ALA A 250 -8.40 -16.85 19.89
CA ALA A 250 -9.38 -17.00 18.81
C ALA A 250 -8.85 -16.62 17.41
N ILE A 251 -9.52 -17.11 16.37
CA ILE A 251 -9.36 -16.60 15.00
C ILE A 251 -10.04 -15.23 14.93
N THR A 252 -9.28 -14.20 14.57
CA THR A 252 -9.70 -12.79 14.51
C THR A 252 -10.07 -12.33 13.10
N GLY A 253 -9.81 -13.14 12.09
CA GLY A 253 -10.21 -12.86 10.72
C GLY A 253 -9.73 -13.91 9.74
N PHE A 254 -10.21 -13.80 8.50
CA PHE A 254 -9.80 -14.64 7.38
C PHE A 254 -9.33 -13.75 6.24
N GLY A 255 -8.11 -13.98 5.75
CA GLY A 255 -7.54 -13.21 4.66
C GLY A 255 -7.04 -14.11 3.54
N TRP A 256 -7.42 -13.78 2.30
CA TRP A 256 -6.83 -14.37 1.10
C TRP A 256 -5.85 -13.38 0.48
N THR A 257 -4.65 -13.87 0.19
CA THR A 257 -3.59 -13.07 -0.42
C THR A 257 -3.06 -13.74 -1.68
N PHE A 258 -2.87 -12.97 -2.74
CA PHE A 258 -2.08 -13.36 -3.90
C PHE A 258 -0.65 -12.89 -3.70
N ALA A 259 0.32 -13.76 -4.00
CA ALA A 259 1.74 -13.46 -3.94
C ALA A 259 2.42 -13.81 -5.26
N LEU A 260 3.23 -12.88 -5.77
CA LEU A 260 4.12 -13.07 -6.92
C LEU A 260 5.55 -12.76 -6.47
N VAL A 261 6.41 -13.77 -6.45
CA VAL A 261 7.70 -13.72 -5.75
C VAL A 261 8.79 -14.44 -6.56
N PRO A 262 10.05 -13.99 -6.45
CA PRO A 262 11.17 -14.71 -7.05
C PRO A 262 11.56 -15.92 -6.18
N PRO A 263 11.83 -17.09 -6.78
CA PRO A 263 12.35 -18.24 -6.04
C PRO A 263 13.77 -17.97 -5.53
N ASP A 264 14.15 -18.61 -4.42
CA ASP A 264 15.53 -18.64 -3.94
C ASP A 264 16.31 -19.78 -4.63
N PRO A 265 17.33 -19.48 -5.47
CA PRO A 265 18.11 -20.51 -6.17
C PRO A 265 18.87 -21.45 -5.23
N GLU A 266 19.23 -20.98 -4.03
CA GLU A 266 20.02 -21.76 -3.06
C GLU A 266 19.12 -22.62 -2.15
N ARG A 267 17.83 -22.27 -2.04
CA ARG A 267 16.88 -22.87 -1.10
C ARG A 267 15.55 -23.16 -1.77
N PRO A 268 15.36 -24.38 -2.32
CA PRO A 268 14.08 -24.80 -2.88
C PRO A 268 12.92 -24.58 -1.90
N GLY A 269 11.83 -24.01 -2.40
CA GLY A 269 10.62 -23.69 -1.61
C GLY A 269 10.68 -22.37 -0.82
N TYR A 270 11.83 -21.67 -0.81
CA TYR A 270 11.98 -20.34 -0.23
C TYR A 270 12.01 -19.25 -1.32
N THR A 271 11.85 -18.00 -0.89
CA THR A 271 11.83 -16.82 -1.77
C THR A 271 12.92 -15.85 -1.35
N LEU A 272 13.40 -15.04 -2.29
CA LEU A 272 14.41 -14.05 -1.97
C LEU A 272 13.85 -12.99 -1.00
N PRO A 273 14.61 -12.61 0.05
CA PRO A 273 14.13 -11.69 1.08
C PRO A 273 13.68 -10.33 0.52
N GLY A 274 12.49 -9.90 0.97
CA GLY A 274 11.96 -8.56 0.66
C GLY A 274 11.63 -8.34 -0.82
N ALA A 275 11.55 -9.41 -1.62
CA ALA A 275 11.24 -9.36 -3.03
C ALA A 275 9.83 -9.87 -3.33
N GLY A 276 9.23 -9.35 -4.40
CA GLY A 276 7.88 -9.71 -4.82
C GLY A 276 6.78 -8.81 -4.27
N ILE A 277 5.54 -9.21 -4.53
CA ILE A 277 4.32 -8.48 -4.14
C ILE A 277 3.37 -9.46 -3.46
N ILE A 278 2.75 -9.01 -2.36
CA ILE A 278 1.73 -9.76 -1.63
C ILE A 278 0.55 -8.81 -1.43
N VAL A 279 -0.61 -9.17 -1.98
CA VAL A 279 -1.81 -8.32 -1.99
C VAL A 279 -3.05 -9.13 -1.64
N SER A 280 -4.04 -8.46 -1.05
CA SER A 280 -5.32 -9.11 -0.75
C SER A 280 -6.18 -9.22 -2.00
N VAL A 281 -6.87 -10.36 -2.16
CA VAL A 281 -7.65 -10.69 -3.37
C VAL A 281 -9.07 -11.18 -3.06
N GLY A 282 -9.52 -11.03 -1.82
CA GLY A 282 -10.91 -11.33 -1.39
C GLY A 282 -11.31 -12.81 -1.39
N GLY A 283 -10.58 -13.68 -2.08
CA GLY A 283 -10.85 -15.12 -2.15
C GLY A 283 -9.96 -15.82 -3.19
N LEU A 284 -10.01 -17.15 -3.22
CA LEU A 284 -9.36 -17.94 -4.27
C LEU A 284 -9.78 -17.53 -5.70
N PRO A 285 -11.07 -17.28 -6.00
CA PRO A 285 -11.47 -16.82 -7.34
C PRO A 285 -10.81 -15.48 -7.74
N GLY A 286 -10.67 -14.55 -6.79
CA GLY A 286 -9.97 -13.28 -7.05
C GLY A 286 -8.47 -13.48 -7.29
N ALA A 287 -7.85 -14.44 -6.61
CA ALA A 287 -6.45 -14.80 -6.82
C ALA A 287 -6.22 -15.44 -8.21
N LEU A 288 -7.11 -16.34 -8.63
CA LEU A 288 -7.09 -16.95 -9.96
C LEU A 288 -7.31 -15.90 -11.05
N SER A 289 -8.24 -14.97 -10.83
CA SER A 289 -8.50 -13.87 -11.78
C SER A 289 -7.32 -12.92 -11.92
N GLN A 290 -6.64 -12.60 -10.80
CA GLN A 290 -5.41 -11.79 -10.81
C GLN A 290 -4.27 -12.53 -11.51
N TRP A 291 -4.14 -13.83 -11.30
CA TRP A 291 -3.14 -14.66 -11.96
C TRP A 291 -3.38 -14.70 -13.47
N GLU A 292 -4.61 -14.98 -13.90
CA GLU A 292 -5.00 -14.96 -15.32
C GLU A 292 -4.77 -13.61 -15.96
N TYR A 293 -5.01 -12.51 -15.24
CA TYR A 293 -4.70 -11.16 -15.72
C TYR A 293 -3.20 -11.00 -16.07
N ILE A 294 -2.31 -11.41 -15.17
CA ILE A 294 -0.87 -11.32 -15.40
C ILE A 294 -0.42 -12.31 -16.48
N ARG A 295 -0.95 -13.54 -16.48
CA ARG A 295 -0.64 -14.57 -17.46
C ARG A 295 -1.05 -14.16 -18.87
N ARG A 296 -2.28 -13.67 -19.07
CA ARG A 296 -2.75 -13.21 -20.38
C ARG A 296 -1.91 -12.05 -20.92
N PHE A 297 -1.47 -11.14 -20.06
CA PHE A 297 -0.50 -10.11 -20.48
C PHE A 297 0.80 -10.73 -21.01
N MET A 298 1.37 -11.71 -20.28
CA MET A 298 2.64 -12.34 -20.65
C MET A 298 2.54 -13.22 -21.89
N GLU A 299 1.43 -13.95 -22.08
CA GLU A 299 1.25 -14.92 -23.16
C GLU A 299 0.56 -14.32 -24.40
N GLU A 300 -0.54 -13.59 -24.21
CA GLU A 300 -1.41 -13.08 -25.28
C GLU A 300 -1.12 -11.60 -25.61
N GLY A 301 -0.65 -10.83 -24.63
CA GLY A 301 -0.25 -9.43 -24.80
C GLY A 301 -1.21 -8.41 -24.16
N ALA A 302 -0.90 -7.13 -24.35
CA ALA A 302 -1.64 -6.02 -23.72
C ALA A 302 -3.11 -5.92 -24.17
N ASP A 303 -3.43 -6.37 -25.38
CA ASP A 303 -4.80 -6.32 -25.91
C ASP A 303 -5.72 -7.38 -25.27
N ALA A 304 -5.17 -8.38 -24.59
CA ALA A 304 -5.91 -9.46 -23.94
C ALA A 304 -6.38 -9.12 -22.51
N ILE A 305 -5.90 -8.00 -21.95
CA ILE A 305 -6.19 -7.56 -20.59
C ILE A 305 -7.03 -6.28 -20.58
N THR A 306 -7.76 -6.05 -19.49
CA THR A 306 -8.52 -4.80 -19.33
C THR A 306 -7.58 -3.61 -19.09
N PRO A 307 -7.93 -2.38 -19.53
CA PRO A 307 -7.10 -1.17 -19.39
C PRO A 307 -6.95 -0.62 -17.95
N ALA A 308 -7.05 -1.47 -16.92
CA ALA A 308 -7.18 -1.10 -15.51
C ALA A 308 -6.10 -0.14 -14.98
N ALA A 309 -4.90 -0.11 -15.59
CA ALA A 309 -3.78 0.79 -15.30
C ALA A 309 -4.11 2.27 -15.05
N ARG A 310 -5.25 2.81 -15.52
CA ARG A 310 -5.55 4.25 -15.52
C ARG A 310 -6.74 4.67 -14.65
N GLU A 311 -7.26 3.78 -13.81
CA GLU A 311 -8.52 4.01 -13.07
C GLU A 311 -8.41 4.75 -11.72
N TRP A 312 -7.30 5.44 -11.45
CA TRP A 312 -7.04 6.07 -10.13
C TRP A 312 -6.91 7.60 -10.16
N GLY A 313 -6.85 8.23 -11.34
CA GLY A 313 -6.63 9.69 -11.48
C GLY A 313 -7.89 10.56 -11.30
N VAL A 314 -7.70 11.89 -11.17
CA VAL A 314 -8.82 12.84 -11.01
C VAL A 314 -9.75 12.83 -12.21
N LYS A 315 -9.20 12.70 -13.43
CA LYS A 315 -9.99 12.58 -14.66
C LYS A 315 -10.91 11.36 -14.65
N TRP A 316 -10.41 10.22 -14.16
CA TRP A 316 -11.22 9.03 -14.03
C TRP A 316 -12.32 9.24 -12.98
N TYR A 317 -12.00 9.84 -11.84
CA TYR A 317 -12.99 10.15 -10.81
C TYR A 317 -14.11 11.06 -11.31
N ASP A 318 -13.75 12.12 -12.05
CA ASP A 318 -14.73 13.04 -12.65
C ASP A 318 -15.64 12.31 -13.66
N ALA A 319 -15.07 11.42 -14.49
CA ALA A 319 -15.85 10.58 -15.40
C ALA A 319 -16.73 9.57 -14.65
N TYR A 320 -16.24 8.96 -13.58
CA TYR A 320 -17.00 8.03 -12.73
C TYR A 320 -18.20 8.73 -12.07
N VAL A 321 -17.99 9.91 -11.49
CA VAL A 321 -19.07 10.72 -10.91
C VAL A 321 -20.10 11.11 -11.97
N ALA A 322 -19.66 11.46 -13.19
CA ALA A 322 -20.56 11.77 -14.30
C ALA A 322 -21.41 10.56 -14.74
N ARG A 323 -20.80 9.37 -14.87
CA ARG A 323 -21.52 8.12 -15.18
C ARG A 323 -22.55 7.78 -14.10
N GLU A 324 -22.17 7.88 -12.83
CA GLU A 324 -23.09 7.60 -11.72
C GLU A 324 -24.26 8.60 -11.71
N LYS A 325 -24.01 9.87 -12.04
CA LYS A 325 -25.06 10.89 -12.17
C LYS A 325 -26.03 10.55 -13.29
N ALA A 326 -25.51 10.25 -14.49
CA ALA A 326 -26.31 9.90 -15.65
C ALA A 326 -27.17 8.64 -15.40
N GLU A 327 -26.61 7.64 -14.72
CA GLU A 327 -27.35 6.43 -14.35
C GLU A 327 -28.47 6.70 -13.34
N CYS A 328 -28.23 7.57 -12.34
CA CYS A 328 -29.27 7.99 -11.40
C CYS A 328 -30.37 8.81 -12.09
N GLU A 329 -30.02 9.66 -13.05
CA GLU A 329 -30.99 10.41 -13.86
C GLU A 329 -31.82 9.47 -14.75
N ARG A 330 -31.17 8.48 -15.39
CA ARG A 330 -31.84 7.46 -16.22
C ARG A 330 -32.82 6.59 -15.43
N THR A 331 -32.47 6.24 -14.19
CA THR A 331 -33.28 5.41 -13.28
C THR A 331 -34.23 6.23 -12.41
N ASN A 332 -34.20 7.56 -12.52
CA ASN A 332 -34.93 8.51 -11.67
C ASN A 332 -34.70 8.32 -10.15
N ASP A 333 -33.54 7.79 -9.74
CA ASP A 333 -33.16 7.57 -8.34
C ASP A 333 -32.26 8.70 -7.80
N MET A 334 -32.88 9.85 -7.54
CA MET A 334 -32.17 10.99 -6.94
C MET A 334 -31.71 10.74 -5.50
N ALA A 335 -32.29 9.76 -4.81
CA ALA A 335 -31.86 9.39 -3.46
C ALA A 335 -30.51 8.67 -3.49
N ARG A 336 -30.29 7.76 -4.45
CA ARG A 336 -28.99 7.14 -4.72
C ARG A 336 -27.92 8.18 -5.02
N TRP A 337 -28.22 9.17 -5.86
CA TRP A 337 -27.29 10.25 -6.15
C TRP A 337 -26.86 11.03 -4.89
N ARG A 338 -27.83 11.41 -4.03
CA ARG A 338 -27.55 12.11 -2.77
C ARG A 338 -26.70 11.27 -1.82
N ARG A 339 -27.00 9.97 -1.67
CA ARG A 339 -26.21 9.03 -0.85
C ARG A 339 -24.78 8.91 -1.40
N PHE A 340 -24.63 8.74 -2.71
CA PHE A 340 -23.34 8.66 -3.38
C PHE A 340 -22.51 9.93 -3.14
N ARG A 341 -23.07 11.12 -3.42
CA ARG A 341 -22.36 12.39 -3.23
C ARG A 341 -21.95 12.63 -1.77
N ARG A 342 -22.83 12.33 -0.82
CA ARG A 342 -22.51 12.43 0.62
C ARG A 342 -21.37 11.51 1.00
N LYS A 343 -21.42 10.24 0.58
CA LYS A 343 -20.35 9.27 0.83
C LYS A 343 -19.02 9.75 0.26
N ARG A 344 -18.99 10.21 -0.99
CA ARG A 344 -17.75 10.69 -1.64
C ARG A 344 -17.19 11.97 -1.02
N LEU A 345 -18.05 12.85 -0.51
CA LEU A 345 -17.63 14.01 0.27
C LEU A 345 -16.99 13.56 1.59
N TRP A 346 -17.63 12.63 2.31
CA TRP A 346 -17.16 12.10 3.58
C TRP A 346 -15.80 11.39 3.48
N GLU A 347 -15.59 10.65 2.39
CA GLU A 347 -14.33 9.98 2.07
C GLU A 347 -13.25 10.94 1.55
N HIS A 348 -13.56 12.21 1.33
CA HIS A 348 -12.68 13.16 0.65
C HIS A 348 -12.18 12.61 -0.71
N ALA A 349 -13.07 11.93 -1.44
CA ALA A 349 -12.71 11.10 -2.59
C ALA A 349 -11.92 11.85 -3.66
N ARG A 350 -12.30 13.10 -3.99
CA ARG A 350 -11.58 13.91 -4.98
C ARG A 350 -10.12 14.16 -4.56
N PHE A 351 -9.89 14.47 -3.29
CA PHE A 351 -8.54 14.64 -2.75
C PHE A 351 -7.78 13.31 -2.77
N ALA A 352 -8.44 12.20 -2.41
CA ALA A 352 -7.82 10.88 -2.45
C ALA A 352 -7.33 10.50 -3.85
N HIS A 353 -8.13 10.77 -4.90
CA HIS A 353 -7.73 10.57 -6.29
C HIS A 353 -6.59 11.51 -6.71
N TRP A 354 -6.68 12.80 -6.39
CA TRP A 354 -5.62 13.78 -6.69
C TRP A 354 -4.30 13.39 -6.04
N TYR A 355 -4.33 13.03 -4.77
CA TYR A 355 -3.14 12.68 -4.01
C TYR A 355 -2.55 11.34 -4.46
N THR A 356 -3.39 10.37 -4.83
CA THR A 356 -2.94 9.12 -5.46
C THR A 356 -2.25 9.40 -6.79
N GLU A 357 -2.83 10.27 -7.62
CA GLU A 357 -2.20 10.69 -8.86
C GLU A 357 -0.86 11.40 -8.65
N TYR A 358 -0.77 12.27 -7.65
CA TYR A 358 0.50 12.89 -7.23
C TYR A 358 1.53 11.83 -6.81
N ARG A 359 1.14 10.83 -6.01
CA ARG A 359 2.03 9.74 -5.58
C ARG A 359 2.56 8.93 -6.77
N MET A 360 1.67 8.55 -7.69
CA MET A 360 2.04 7.79 -8.89
C MET A 360 3.03 8.56 -9.78
N LYS A 361 2.88 9.88 -9.91
CA LYS A 361 3.72 10.70 -10.79
C LYS A 361 5.05 11.14 -10.16
N HIS A 362 5.09 11.40 -8.86
CA HIS A 362 6.24 12.08 -8.23
C HIS A 362 6.96 11.28 -7.15
N ILE A 363 6.28 10.33 -6.50
CA ILE A 363 6.82 9.59 -5.37
C ILE A 363 7.34 8.22 -5.80
N LEU A 364 6.53 7.47 -6.53
CA LEU A 364 6.80 6.07 -6.87
C LEU A 364 7.87 5.86 -7.95
N PRO A 365 8.00 6.69 -9.00
CA PRO A 365 9.01 6.50 -10.04
C PRO A 365 10.46 6.57 -9.53
N LYS A 366 10.69 7.26 -8.39
CA LYS A 366 12.02 7.39 -7.77
C LYS A 366 12.58 6.10 -7.16
N ALA A 367 11.79 5.02 -7.13
CA ALA A 367 12.15 3.74 -6.53
C ALA A 367 12.73 2.72 -7.53
N VAL A 368 12.88 3.08 -8.82
CA VAL A 368 13.30 2.18 -9.91
C VAL A 368 14.69 2.56 -10.41
N PRO A 369 15.65 1.62 -10.53
CA PRO A 369 16.93 1.89 -11.19
C PRO A 369 16.70 2.35 -12.64
N SER A 370 17.22 3.53 -13.01
CA SER A 370 16.81 4.20 -14.25
C SER A 370 17.48 3.65 -15.51
N ASP A 371 18.78 3.34 -15.47
CA ASP A 371 19.57 3.36 -16.70
C ASP A 371 19.50 2.02 -17.46
N TRP A 372 19.93 0.93 -16.84
CA TRP A 372 19.91 -0.38 -17.49
C TRP A 372 18.48 -0.92 -17.66
N LEU A 373 17.56 -0.60 -16.73
CA LEU A 373 16.19 -1.09 -16.80
C LEU A 373 15.44 -0.41 -17.96
N ALA A 374 15.71 0.87 -18.25
CA ALA A 374 15.12 1.54 -19.40
C ALA A 374 15.54 0.89 -20.72
N GLU A 375 16.79 0.44 -20.84
CA GLU A 375 17.27 -0.30 -22.01
C GLU A 375 16.65 -1.70 -22.07
N TRP A 376 16.65 -2.44 -20.97
CA TRP A 376 16.05 -3.78 -20.88
C TRP A 376 14.54 -3.76 -21.23
N SER A 377 13.84 -2.67 -20.92
CA SER A 377 12.41 -2.48 -21.17
C SER A 377 12.04 -2.12 -22.61
N LYS A 378 13.02 -1.94 -23.51
CA LYS A 378 12.73 -1.63 -24.92
C LYS A 378 12.14 -2.84 -25.62
N PRO A 379 11.14 -2.64 -26.51
CA PRO A 379 10.56 -3.74 -27.28
C PRO A 379 11.61 -4.40 -28.18
N LEU A 380 11.56 -5.72 -28.26
CA LEU A 380 12.35 -6.57 -29.13
C LEU A 380 11.61 -6.83 -30.46
N PRO A 381 12.35 -6.96 -31.58
CA PRO A 381 11.80 -7.49 -32.82
C PRO A 381 11.21 -8.89 -32.63
N GLU A 382 10.13 -9.22 -33.35
CA GLU A 382 9.43 -10.52 -33.25
C GLU A 382 10.36 -11.73 -33.42
N SER A 383 11.40 -11.60 -34.26
CA SER A 383 12.40 -12.65 -34.46
C SER A 383 13.24 -12.97 -33.22
N GLN A 384 13.29 -12.07 -32.24
CA GLN A 384 14.05 -12.21 -30.99
C GLN A 384 13.16 -12.55 -29.79
N TRP A 385 11.87 -12.80 -30.00
CA TRP A 385 10.98 -13.14 -28.90
C TRP A 385 11.33 -14.51 -28.35
N ALA A 386 11.48 -14.57 -27.02
CA ALA A 386 11.66 -15.83 -26.30
C ALA A 386 10.39 -16.67 -26.46
N LYS A 387 10.57 -17.96 -26.77
CA LYS A 387 9.47 -18.90 -26.92
C LYS A 387 9.15 -19.56 -25.57
N PRO A 388 7.88 -19.96 -25.32
CA PRO A 388 7.53 -20.79 -24.18
C PRO A 388 8.35 -22.09 -24.18
N SER A 389 8.73 -22.58 -23.00
CA SER A 389 9.37 -23.89 -22.91
C SER A 389 8.41 -25.01 -23.29
N ALA A 390 8.98 -26.18 -23.59
CA ALA A 390 8.22 -27.38 -23.91
C ALA A 390 7.31 -27.85 -22.76
N ALA A 391 7.52 -27.39 -21.52
CA ALA A 391 6.69 -27.74 -20.38
C ALA A 391 5.36 -26.95 -20.32
N VAL A 392 5.24 -25.87 -21.10
CA VAL A 392 4.06 -24.99 -21.19
C VAL A 392 3.24 -25.27 -22.47
N ASN A 393 3.83 -25.94 -23.47
CA ASN A 393 3.22 -26.23 -24.79
C ASN A 393 2.41 -27.51 -24.83
#